data_AF-A0A355UY61-F1
#
_entry.id   AF-A0A355UY61-F1
#
_cell.length_a   1.000
_cell.length_b   1.000
_cell.length_c   1.000
_cell.angle_alpha   90.00
_cell.angle_beta   90.00
_cell.angle_gamma   90.00
#
_symmetry.space_group_name_H-M   'P 1'
#
loop_
_entity.id
_entity.type
_entity.pdbx_description
1 polymer ?
#
loop_
_entity_poly.entity_id
_entity_poly.type
_entity_poly.pdbx_seq_one_letter_code
_entity_poly.pdbx_strand_id
1 'polypeptide(L)'
;WNNDSELDKLIILNNKINAGATLTTLKKDFENSENAVTEKEKILDKAKADLKTFCDIKEKTEVIFENKKSAIFTHQQAEETLKQYPNINSFNYKNIEKLINDETENIRQAEENLEAEKEKLRQSADIFSVAEKVFGGTYVQSLVHEERDRQESEFIPNGLKKS
;
A
#
# COMPACT_ATOMS: atom_id res chain seq x y z
N TRP A 1 -30.61 -12.29 -10.27
CA TRP A 1 -30.19 -10.91 -10.59
C TRP A 1 -28.89 -10.72 -9.84
N ASN A 2 -27.75 -10.88 -10.52
CA ASN A 2 -26.46 -10.57 -9.90
C ASN A 2 -26.37 -9.05 -9.80
N ASN A 3 -25.92 -8.53 -8.65
CA ASN A 3 -25.56 -7.13 -8.51
C ASN A 3 -24.61 -6.76 -9.65
N ASP A 4 -25.07 -5.90 -10.55
CA ASP A 4 -24.26 -5.39 -11.64
C ASP A 4 -23.36 -4.30 -11.06
N SER A 5 -22.07 -4.64 -10.87
CA SER A 5 -21.08 -3.73 -10.30
C SER A 5 -20.96 -2.42 -11.08
N GLU A 6 -21.31 -2.44 -12.37
CA GLU A 6 -21.31 -1.25 -13.23
C GLU A 6 -22.48 -0.32 -12.91
N LEU A 7 -23.66 -0.90 -12.63
CA LEU A 7 -24.83 -0.13 -12.18
C LEU A 7 -24.57 0.54 -10.82
N ASP A 8 -23.93 -0.17 -9.89
CA ASP A 8 -23.55 0.39 -8.59
C ASP A 8 -22.61 1.60 -8.73
N LYS A 9 -21.61 1.52 -9.63
CA LYS A 9 -20.71 2.64 -9.94
C LYS A 9 -21.45 3.85 -10.51
N LEU A 10 -22.39 3.63 -11.43
CA LEU A 10 -23.22 4.69 -12.00
C LEU A 10 -24.12 5.35 -10.94
N ILE A 11 -24.71 4.57 -10.04
CA ILE A 11 -25.53 5.10 -8.94
C ILE A 11 -24.66 5.98 -8.02
N ILE A 12 -23.47 5.52 -7.66
CA ILE A 12 -22.54 6.29 -6.83
C ILE A 12 -22.12 7.59 -7.53
N LEU A 13 -21.77 7.52 -8.82
CA LEU A 13 -21.42 8.70 -9.61
C LEU A 13 -22.59 9.69 -9.71
N ASN A 14 -23.80 9.21 -9.99
CA ASN A 14 -25.01 10.03 -10.09
C ASN A 14 -25.27 10.77 -8.76
N ASN A 15 -25.18 10.07 -7.63
CA ASN A 15 -25.31 10.68 -6.30
C ASN A 15 -24.26 11.77 -6.06
N LYS A 16 -22.99 11.53 -6.45
CA LYS A 16 -21.92 12.52 -6.36
C LYS A 16 -22.19 13.75 -7.23
N ILE A 17 -22.63 13.55 -8.48
CA ILE A 17 -22.97 14.64 -9.40
C ILE A 17 -24.15 15.46 -8.85
N ASN A 18 -25.19 14.81 -8.32
CA ASN A 18 -26.32 15.49 -7.68
C ASN A 18 -25.90 16.29 -6.44
N ALA A 19 -24.84 15.85 -5.75
CA ALA A 19 -24.21 16.59 -4.65
C ALA A 19 -23.25 17.71 -5.12
N GLY A 20 -23.13 17.95 -6.44
CA GLY A 20 -22.31 19.01 -7.02
C GLY A 20 -20.90 18.61 -7.42
N ALA A 21 -20.57 17.30 -7.46
CA ALA A 21 -19.28 16.86 -7.94
C ALA A 21 -19.12 17.16 -9.44
N THR A 22 -17.95 17.72 -9.78
CA THR A 22 -17.49 17.95 -11.15
C THR A 22 -16.37 16.98 -11.50
N LEU A 23 -16.04 16.84 -12.79
CA LEU A 23 -14.89 16.05 -13.20
C LEU A 23 -13.59 16.52 -12.51
N THR A 24 -13.43 17.83 -12.34
CA THR A 24 -12.28 18.41 -11.63
C THR A 24 -12.22 18.00 -10.16
N THR A 25 -13.36 18.00 -9.45
CA THR A 25 -13.37 17.58 -8.04
C THR A 25 -13.12 16.08 -7.90
N LEU A 26 -13.64 15.26 -8.82
CA LEU A 26 -13.39 13.81 -8.82
C LEU A 26 -11.92 13.49 -9.13
N LYS A 27 -11.30 14.22 -10.07
CA LYS A 27 -9.86 14.13 -10.33
C LYS A 27 -9.05 14.44 -9.06
N LYS A 28 -9.42 15.50 -8.35
CA LYS A 28 -8.77 15.88 -7.09
C LYS A 28 -8.95 14.81 -6.00
N ASP A 29 -10.12 14.19 -5.90
CA ASP A 29 -10.36 13.07 -4.97
C ASP A 29 -9.46 11.87 -5.27
N PHE A 30 -9.24 11.56 -6.56
CA PHE A 30 -8.30 10.54 -7.01
C PHE A 30 -6.85 10.90 -6.63
N GLU A 31 -6.38 12.10 -6.98
CA GLU A 31 -5.03 12.58 -6.65
C GLU A 31 -4.79 12.61 -5.13
N ASN A 32 -5.79 12.99 -4.32
CA ASN A 32 -5.69 12.94 -2.86
C ASN A 32 -5.53 11.51 -2.35
N SER A 33 -6.22 10.54 -2.95
CA SER A 33 -6.12 9.14 -2.58
C SER A 33 -4.75 8.55 -2.98
N GLU A 34 -4.20 8.93 -4.14
CA GLU A 34 -2.83 8.55 -4.55
C GLU A 34 -1.78 9.07 -3.57
N ASN A 35 -1.91 10.34 -3.18
CA ASN A 35 -1.01 10.95 -2.19
C ASN A 35 -1.12 10.26 -0.82
N ALA A 36 -2.33 9.89 -0.41
CA ALA A 36 -2.55 9.18 0.85
C ALA A 36 -1.89 7.78 0.84
N VAL A 37 -2.04 7.01 -0.24
CA VAL A 37 -1.36 5.72 -0.42
C VAL A 37 0.16 5.90 -0.38
N THR A 38 0.69 6.86 -1.13
CA THR A 38 2.13 7.15 -1.17
C THR A 38 2.70 7.48 0.22
N GLU A 39 1.97 8.25 1.02
CA GLU A 39 2.40 8.60 2.38
C GLU A 39 2.38 7.37 3.30
N LYS A 40 1.38 6.49 3.17
CA LYS A 40 1.31 5.24 3.94
C LYS A 40 2.43 4.27 3.55
N GLU A 41 2.80 4.19 2.28
CA GLU A 41 3.95 3.39 1.82
C GLU A 41 5.26 3.88 2.44
N LYS A 42 5.49 5.20 2.47
CA LYS A 42 6.68 5.77 3.13
C LYS A 42 6.76 5.43 4.62
N ILE A 43 5.63 5.51 5.32
CA ILE A 43 5.55 5.15 6.75
C ILE A 43 5.90 3.67 6.93
N LEU A 44 5.36 2.80 6.10
CA LEU A 44 5.63 1.35 6.15
C LEU A 44 7.10 1.04 5.85
N ASP A 45 7.68 1.66 4.82
CA ASP A 45 9.08 1.47 4.45
C ASP A 45 10.02 1.92 5.56
N LYS A 46 9.71 3.05 6.20
CA LYS A 46 10.46 3.53 7.36
C LYS A 46 10.37 2.55 8.53
N ALA A 47 9.18 2.07 8.88
CA ALA A 47 8.98 1.11 9.95
C ALA A 47 9.75 -0.20 9.69
N LYS A 48 9.77 -0.69 8.45
CA LYS A 48 10.56 -1.85 8.02
C LYS A 48 12.07 -1.61 8.16
N ALA A 49 12.54 -0.42 7.82
CA ALA A 49 13.95 -0.05 7.99
C ALA A 49 14.35 0.06 9.48
N ASP A 50 13.48 0.64 10.31
CA ASP A 50 13.69 0.75 11.75
C ASP A 50 13.71 -0.64 12.41
N LEU A 51 12.76 -1.53 12.09
CA LEU A 51 12.74 -2.91 12.55
C LEU A 51 14.03 -3.66 12.19
N LYS A 52 14.48 -3.54 10.93
CA LYS A 52 15.74 -4.16 10.50
C LYS A 52 16.92 -3.67 11.35
N THR A 53 16.97 -2.36 11.60
CA THR A 53 17.99 -1.74 12.45
C THR A 53 17.93 -2.30 13.87
N PHE A 54 16.75 -2.44 14.46
CA PHE A 54 16.60 -3.01 15.80
C PHE A 54 17.03 -4.48 15.87
N CYS A 55 16.73 -5.29 14.85
CA CYS A 55 17.21 -6.66 14.76
C CYS A 55 18.74 -6.74 14.67
N ASP A 56 19.36 -5.89 13.85
CA ASP A 56 20.83 -5.83 13.73
C ASP A 56 21.47 -5.42 15.07
N ILE A 57 20.89 -4.43 15.76
CA ILE A 57 21.37 -4.00 17.09
C ILE A 57 21.17 -5.12 18.10
N LYS A 58 20.03 -5.83 18.10
CA LYS A 58 19.80 -6.97 18.99
C LYS A 58 20.92 -8.00 18.85
N GLU A 59 21.20 -8.46 17.63
CA GLU A 59 22.23 -9.47 17.41
C GLU A 59 23.62 -8.98 17.87
N LYS A 60 23.97 -7.72 17.59
CA LYS A 60 25.22 -7.13 18.06
C LYS A 60 25.29 -7.02 19.59
N THR A 61 24.19 -6.67 20.27
CA THR A 61 24.17 -6.66 21.73
C THR A 61 24.33 -8.05 22.33
N GLU A 62 23.76 -9.08 21.71
CA GLU A 62 23.95 -10.47 22.11
C GLU A 62 25.40 -10.94 21.94
N VAL A 63 26.09 -10.49 20.90
CA VAL A 63 27.54 -10.73 20.71
C VAL A 63 28.36 -10.11 21.84
N ILE A 64 28.05 -8.88 22.25
CA ILE A 64 28.84 -8.14 23.27
C ILE A 64 28.50 -8.58 24.69
N PHE A 65 27.22 -8.63 25.05
CA PHE A 65 26.79 -8.83 26.44
C PHE A 65 26.52 -10.30 26.80
N GLU A 66 26.18 -11.14 25.83
CA GLU A 66 25.92 -12.57 26.05
C GLU A 66 27.04 -13.48 25.51
N ASN A 67 28.08 -12.90 24.85
CA ASN A 67 29.15 -13.64 24.16
C ASN A 67 28.64 -14.70 23.17
N LYS A 68 27.45 -14.46 22.59
CA LYS A 68 26.91 -15.34 21.55
C LYS A 68 27.69 -15.19 20.26
N LYS A 69 27.90 -16.30 19.55
CA LYS A 69 28.48 -16.28 18.22
C LYS A 69 27.43 -15.82 17.21
N SER A 70 27.68 -14.71 16.52
CA SER A 70 26.90 -14.29 15.35
C SER A 70 27.52 -14.86 14.08
N ALA A 71 26.67 -15.23 13.12
CA ALA A 71 27.11 -15.61 11.78
C ALA A 71 27.34 -14.40 10.85
N ILE A 72 26.87 -13.22 11.27
CA ILE A 72 26.77 -12.02 10.44
C ILE A 72 27.74 -10.93 10.93
N PHE A 73 27.88 -10.77 12.25
CA PHE A 73 28.64 -9.68 12.86
C PHE A 73 29.83 -10.20 13.66
N THR A 74 30.97 -9.54 13.48
CA THR A 74 32.14 -9.72 14.34
C THR A 74 31.99 -8.94 15.66
N HIS A 75 32.74 -9.33 16.68
CA HIS A 75 32.76 -8.62 17.98
C HIS A 75 33.16 -7.15 17.81
N GLN A 76 34.17 -6.86 16.98
CA GLN A 76 34.62 -5.50 16.70
C GLN A 76 33.52 -4.64 16.04
N GLN A 77 32.81 -5.17 15.05
CA GLN A 77 31.69 -4.45 14.41
C GLN A 77 30.53 -4.19 15.39
N ALA A 78 30.29 -5.14 16.30
CA ALA A 78 29.29 -4.98 17.35
C ALA A 78 29.69 -3.86 18.33
N GLU A 79 30.95 -3.82 18.79
CA GLU A 79 31.45 -2.74 19.64
C GLU A 79 31.37 -1.37 18.96
N GLU A 80 31.80 -1.25 17.71
CA GLU A 80 31.73 -0.01 16.94
C GLU A 80 30.30 0.50 16.78
N THR A 81 29.35 -0.42 16.57
CA THR A 81 27.93 -0.06 16.51
C THR A 81 27.43 0.42 17.88
N LEU A 82 27.74 -0.28 18.98
CA LEU A 82 27.28 0.12 20.31
C LEU A 82 27.86 1.46 20.79
N LYS A 83 29.04 1.86 20.29
CA LYS A 83 29.57 3.22 20.53
C LYS A 83 28.65 4.33 19.99
N GLN A 84 27.86 4.04 18.94
CA GLN A 84 26.88 4.98 18.40
C GLN A 84 25.59 5.04 19.24
N TYR A 85 25.37 4.06 20.11
CA TYR A 85 24.18 3.94 20.97
C TYR A 85 24.57 3.84 22.45
N PRO A 86 25.13 4.90 23.06
CA PRO A 86 25.70 4.87 24.41
C PRO A 86 24.69 4.54 25.51
N ASN A 87 23.39 4.66 25.22
CA ASN A 87 22.32 4.32 26.16
C ASN A 87 22.09 2.81 26.28
N ILE A 88 22.62 1.99 25.37
CA ILE A 88 22.50 0.53 25.41
C ILE A 88 23.66 -0.04 26.23
N ASN A 89 23.35 -0.81 27.26
CA ASN A 89 24.31 -1.40 28.18
C ASN A 89 23.87 -2.80 28.65
N SER A 90 24.72 -3.47 29.43
CA SER A 90 24.48 -4.83 29.92
C SER A 90 23.22 -4.99 30.78
N PHE A 91 22.66 -3.91 31.32
CA PHE A 91 21.45 -3.96 32.14
C PHE A 91 20.16 -3.80 31.33
N ASN A 92 20.22 -3.14 30.16
CA ASN A 92 19.02 -2.75 29.42
C ASN A 92 18.95 -3.23 27.97
N TYR A 93 19.98 -3.91 27.43
CA TYR A 93 19.99 -4.34 26.03
C TYR A 93 18.80 -5.24 25.66
N LYS A 94 18.27 -6.03 26.59
CA LYS A 94 17.05 -6.84 26.35
C LYS A 94 15.81 -6.01 26.03
N ASN A 95 15.78 -4.72 26.38
CA ASN A 95 14.70 -3.82 26.00
C ASN A 95 14.60 -3.62 24.49
N ILE A 96 15.65 -3.94 23.72
CA ILE A 96 15.60 -3.94 22.25
C ILE A 96 14.56 -4.95 21.75
N GLU A 97 14.33 -6.07 22.44
CA GLU A 97 13.27 -7.03 22.07
C GLU A 97 11.90 -6.39 22.16
N LYS A 98 11.68 -5.49 23.13
CA LYS A 98 10.44 -4.73 23.22
C LYS A 98 10.30 -3.79 22.02
N LEU A 99 11.36 -3.07 21.64
CA LEU A 99 11.34 -2.21 20.45
C LEU A 99 11.04 -3.00 19.17
N ILE A 100 11.60 -4.21 19.03
CA ILE A 100 11.32 -5.10 17.90
C ILE A 100 9.85 -5.51 17.88
N ASN A 101 9.29 -5.90 19.02
CA ASN A 101 7.89 -6.30 19.11
C ASN A 101 6.93 -5.12 18.82
N ASP A 102 7.21 -3.96 19.41
CA ASP A 102 6.42 -2.74 19.20
C ASP A 102 6.47 -2.34 17.71
N GLU A 103 7.64 -2.40 17.07
CA GLU A 103 7.79 -2.05 15.65
C GLU A 103 7.19 -3.09 14.70
N THR A 104 7.23 -4.38 15.08
CA THR A 104 6.55 -5.45 14.33
C THR A 104 5.04 -5.21 14.30
N GLU A 105 4.45 -4.80 15.43
CA GLU A 105 3.04 -4.45 15.51
C GLU A 105 2.72 -3.17 14.72
N ASN A 106 3.61 -2.17 14.78
CA ASN A 106 3.48 -0.95 13.95
C ASN A 106 3.44 -1.28 12.46
N ILE A 107 4.32 -2.18 11.99
CA ILE A 107 4.33 -2.65 10.60
C ILE A 107 3.01 -3.33 10.26
N ARG A 108 2.53 -4.26 11.10
CA ARG A 108 1.26 -4.95 10.88
C ARG A 108 0.10 -3.96 10.72
N GLN A 109 0.02 -2.97 11.61
CA GLN A 109 -1.02 -1.94 11.55
C GLN A 109 -0.85 -1.02 10.33
N ALA A 110 0.39 -0.70 9.94
CA ALA A 110 0.68 0.11 8.77
C ALA A 110 0.30 -0.63 7.47
N GLU A 111 0.52 -1.93 7.38
CA GLU A 111 0.11 -2.77 6.24
C GLU A 111 -1.42 -2.82 6.10
N GLU A 112 -2.16 -3.02 7.20
CA GLU A 112 -3.62 -2.96 7.18
C GLU A 112 -4.15 -1.60 6.72
N ASN A 113 -3.56 -0.52 7.24
CA ASN A 113 -3.93 0.84 6.86
C ASN A 113 -3.62 1.13 5.40
N LEU A 114 -2.49 0.64 4.89
CA LEU A 114 -2.10 0.80 3.50
C LEU A 114 -3.09 0.08 2.58
N GLU A 115 -3.47 -1.14 2.91
CA GLU A 115 -4.42 -1.93 2.12
C GLU A 115 -5.80 -1.25 2.07
N ALA A 116 -6.27 -0.73 3.22
CA ALA A 116 -7.51 0.04 3.27
C ALA A 116 -7.45 1.30 2.38
N GLU A 117 -6.31 1.98 2.33
CA GLU A 117 -6.13 3.17 1.49
C GLU A 117 -6.00 2.83 0.01
N LYS A 118 -5.37 1.69 -0.34
CA LYS A 118 -5.32 1.15 -1.70
C LYS A 118 -6.71 0.81 -2.23
N GLU A 119 -7.57 0.26 -1.38
CA GLU A 119 -8.96 0.00 -1.75
C GLU A 119 -9.74 1.29 -2.03
N LYS A 120 -9.54 2.35 -1.21
CA LYS A 120 -10.14 3.66 -1.50
C LYS A 120 -9.63 4.26 -2.80
N LEU A 121 -8.32 4.15 -3.07
CA LEU A 121 -7.73 4.60 -4.32
C LEU A 121 -8.36 3.86 -5.52
N ARG A 122 -8.52 2.54 -5.43
CA ARG A 122 -9.19 1.73 -6.46
C ARG A 122 -10.61 2.21 -6.71
N GLN A 123 -11.39 2.43 -5.65
CA GLN A 123 -12.76 2.94 -5.76
C GLN A 123 -12.80 4.35 -6.37
N SER A 124 -11.88 5.23 -5.98
CA SER A 124 -11.77 6.59 -6.53
C SER A 124 -11.39 6.57 -8.02
N ALA A 125 -10.46 5.69 -8.40
CA ALA A 125 -10.05 5.47 -9.79
C ALA A 125 -11.22 4.98 -10.65
N ASP A 126 -11.98 3.99 -10.16
CA ASP A 126 -13.16 3.45 -10.85
C ASP A 126 -14.22 4.54 -11.08
N ILE A 127 -14.53 5.32 -10.03
CA ILE A 127 -15.51 6.42 -10.14
C ILE A 127 -15.01 7.50 -11.09
N PHE A 128 -13.73 7.87 -11.01
CA PHE A 128 -13.15 8.88 -11.88
C PHE A 128 -13.17 8.44 -13.36
N SER A 129 -12.81 7.19 -13.65
CA SER A 129 -12.83 6.64 -15.01
C SER A 129 -14.23 6.63 -15.62
N VAL A 130 -15.25 6.21 -14.85
CA VAL A 130 -16.65 6.27 -15.30
C VAL A 130 -17.08 7.72 -15.51
N ALA A 131 -16.68 8.64 -14.62
CA ALA A 131 -16.96 10.05 -14.78
C ALA A 131 -16.35 10.62 -16.06
N GLU A 132 -15.10 10.30 -16.39
CA GLU A 132 -14.45 10.73 -17.63
C GLU A 132 -15.25 10.28 -18.87
N LYS A 133 -15.68 9.01 -18.90
CA LYS A 133 -16.51 8.47 -19.98
C LYS A 133 -17.88 9.17 -20.07
N VAL A 134 -18.53 9.45 -18.94
CA VAL A 134 -19.85 10.11 -18.88
C VAL A 134 -19.77 11.58 -19.28
N PHE A 135 -18.86 12.35 -18.69
CA PHE A 135 -18.66 13.76 -19.04
C PHE A 135 -18.12 13.94 -20.46
N GLY A 136 -17.34 12.99 -20.97
CA GLY A 136 -16.85 12.97 -22.35
C GLY A 136 -17.90 12.52 -23.38
N GLY A 137 -19.08 12.06 -22.95
CA GLY A 137 -20.13 11.56 -23.84
C GLY A 137 -19.81 10.22 -24.52
N THR A 138 -18.76 9.51 -24.09
CA THR A 138 -18.28 8.26 -24.69
C THR A 138 -18.73 7.01 -23.94
N TYR A 139 -19.45 7.17 -22.82
CA TYR A 139 -19.86 6.06 -21.96
C TYR A 139 -20.63 4.96 -22.71
N VAL A 140 -21.64 5.32 -23.50
CA VAL A 140 -22.42 4.35 -24.29
C VAL A 140 -21.54 3.65 -25.33
N GLN A 141 -20.60 4.36 -25.95
CA GLN A 141 -19.68 3.78 -26.93
C GLN A 141 -18.71 2.78 -26.28
N SER A 142 -18.23 3.06 -25.06
CA SER A 142 -17.40 2.12 -24.31
C SER A 142 -18.15 0.85 -23.92
N LEU A 143 -19.42 0.96 -23.47
CA LEU A 143 -20.23 -0.20 -23.14
C LEU A 143 -20.49 -1.09 -24.37
N VAL A 144 -20.77 -0.47 -25.52
CA VAL A 144 -20.94 -1.21 -26.79
C VAL A 144 -19.65 -1.93 -27.19
N HIS A 145 -18.48 -1.32 -26.97
CA HIS A 145 -17.20 -1.93 -27.27
C HIS A 145 -16.89 -3.12 -26.35
N GLU A 146 -17.09 -2.96 -25.04
CA GLU A 146 -16.86 -4.01 -24.03
C GLU A 146 -17.79 -5.21 -24.25
N GLU A 147 -19.07 -4.97 -24.56
CA GLU A 147 -20.03 -6.04 -24.87
C GLU A 147 -19.67 -6.77 -26.17
N ARG A 148 -19.22 -6.03 -27.20
CA ARG A 148 -18.73 -6.64 -28.43
C ARG A 148 -17.51 -7.51 -28.17
N ASP A 149 -16.53 -7.04 -27.40
CA ASP A 149 -15.35 -7.83 -27.06
C ASP A 149 -15.71 -9.08 -26.25
N ARG A 150 -16.67 -8.98 -25.32
CA ARG A 150 -17.20 -10.15 -24.59
C ARG A 150 -17.79 -11.18 -25.54
N GLN A 151 -18.71 -10.77 -26.42
CA GLN A 151 -19.32 -11.67 -27.41
C GLN A 151 -18.26 -12.28 -28.33
N GLU A 152 -17.31 -11.47 -28.82
CA GLU A 152 -16.24 -11.96 -29.69
C GLU A 152 -15.32 -12.95 -28.97
N SER A 153 -15.06 -12.78 -27.66
CA SER A 153 -14.24 -13.69 -26.87
C SER A 153 -14.85 -15.08 -26.69
N GLU A 154 -16.18 -15.22 -26.85
CA GLU A 154 -16.86 -16.52 -26.84
C GLU A 154 -16.50 -17.37 -28.08
N PHE A 155 -16.10 -16.71 -29.18
CA PHE A 155 -15.81 -17.36 -30.46
C PHE A 155 -14.32 -17.28 -30.85
N ILE A 156 -13.59 -16.28 -30.35
CA ILE A 156 -12.20 -16.01 -30.70
C ILE A 156 -11.41 -15.80 -29.40
N PRO A 157 -10.48 -16.70 -29.03
CA PRO A 157 -9.66 -16.54 -27.84
C PRO A 157 -8.89 -15.20 -27.85
N ASN A 158 -8.86 -14.51 -26.71
CA ASN A 158 -8.31 -13.17 -26.50
C ASN A 158 -6.84 -12.96 -26.97
N GLY A 159 -6.13 -14.01 -27.39
CA GLY A 159 -4.77 -13.95 -27.94
C GLY A 159 -4.65 -13.83 -29.47
N LEU A 160 -5.74 -13.94 -30.24
CA LEU A 160 -5.73 -13.83 -31.72
C LEU A 160 -5.92 -12.41 -32.24
N LYS A 161 -6.41 -11.47 -31.41
CA LYS A 161 -6.43 -10.04 -31.74
C LYS A 161 -5.05 -9.44 -31.50
N LYS A 162 -4.10 -9.68 -32.41
CA LYS A 162 -2.86 -8.89 -32.52
C LYS A 162 -2.89 -8.06 -33.81
N SER A 163 -3.18 -6.77 -33.64
CA SER A 163 -2.55 -5.58 -34.25
C SER A 163 -3.57 -4.45 -34.32
#